data_AF-A0A7C5ZH71-F1
#
_entry.id   AF-A0A7C5ZH71-F1
#
_cell.length_a   1.000
_cell.length_b   1.000
_cell.length_c   1.000
_cell.angle_alpha   90.00
_cell.angle_beta   90.00
_cell.angle_gamma   90.00
#
_symmetry.space_group_name_H-M   'P 1'
#
loop_
_entity.id
_entity.type
_entity.pdbx_description
1 polymer ?
#
loop_
_entity_poly.entity_id
_entity_poly.type
_entity_poly.pdbx_seq_one_letter_code
_entity_poly.pdbx_strand_id
1 'polypeptide(L)'
;MARTGALRQTEKNCLGRVRRSIQPSPQLHRSPAASCDRGSCRQRDGNCWFFVQGVREMRRTNKPPRNHSSISKTGRTGAGRRRRAPGAGAPALRSAVAFESLELRQLMATVNVNDYGATPNDGRDDSAAINAAIRASNAGDIIQFGSGTYTIGEDLEARGEGRIYQGSGNTTLQATRGYIFHVAVDNATFRNLILDGPGIQIERAGGGMNSNIVIDNNEFRVRSYRAPNGSWWWNGVEFTTGLRNSQITNNRFTSIAGDNGIFGYYWDNLRIANNEFLNGNEGIHVIDHSDNSRNLLIEQNYFAYLRRMGIEYQGGGHNTIIQDNFY
;
A
#
# COMPACT_ATOMS: atom_id res chain seq x y z
N MET A 1 -22.02 -21.37 62.77
CA MET A 1 -23.21 -22.22 62.98
C MET A 1 -23.82 -22.54 61.62
N ALA A 2 -24.05 -23.84 61.34
CA ALA A 2 -24.90 -24.53 60.32
C ALA A 2 -25.06 -23.92 58.90
N ARG A 3 -24.65 -24.59 57.79
CA ARG A 3 -25.36 -25.68 57.04
C ARG A 3 -26.86 -25.37 56.87
N THR A 4 -27.48 -25.28 55.70
CA THR A 4 -27.63 -26.17 54.52
C THR A 4 -28.34 -25.35 53.42
N GLY A 5 -28.24 -25.66 52.12
CA GLY A 5 -29.06 -26.68 51.46
C GLY A 5 -29.25 -26.36 49.96
N ALA A 6 -29.25 -27.41 49.15
CA ALA A 6 -29.39 -27.39 47.70
C ALA A 6 -30.87 -27.38 47.28
N LEU A 7 -31.16 -26.92 46.06
CA LEU A 7 -32.36 -27.29 45.30
C LEU A 7 -32.09 -27.23 43.78
N ARG A 8 -32.20 -28.41 43.14
CA ARG A 8 -32.40 -28.61 41.70
C ARG A 8 -33.91 -28.71 41.43
N GLN A 9 -34.38 -28.17 40.31
CA GLN A 9 -35.53 -28.68 39.52
C GLN A 9 -35.64 -27.86 38.22
N THR A 10 -35.35 -28.46 37.06
CA THR A 10 -36.22 -29.18 36.08
C THR A 10 -36.77 -28.31 34.95
N GLU A 11 -36.53 -28.83 33.75
CA GLU A 11 -36.99 -28.48 32.41
C GLU A 11 -38.48 -28.18 32.28
N LYS A 12 -38.85 -27.34 31.31
CA LYS A 12 -40.07 -27.51 30.49
C LYS A 12 -39.91 -26.86 29.11
N ASN A 13 -40.08 -27.70 28.09
CA ASN A 13 -40.19 -27.40 26.67
C ASN A 13 -41.43 -26.55 26.36
N CYS A 14 -41.32 -25.61 25.41
CA CYS A 14 -42.45 -25.08 24.65
C CYS A 14 -42.06 -24.94 23.17
N LEU A 15 -42.61 -25.84 22.36
CA LEU A 15 -42.63 -25.80 20.89
C LEU A 15 -43.63 -24.75 20.42
N GLY A 16 -43.14 -23.70 19.76
CA GLY A 16 -43.96 -22.67 19.11
C GLY A 16 -43.87 -22.76 17.58
N ARG A 17 -44.94 -23.27 16.97
CA ARG A 17 -45.14 -23.47 15.53
C ARG A 17 -45.49 -22.13 14.86
N VAL A 18 -44.59 -21.53 14.08
CA VAL A 18 -44.90 -20.32 13.28
C VAL A 18 -45.30 -20.73 11.86
N ARG A 19 -46.57 -20.49 11.51
CA ARG A 19 -47.11 -20.58 10.16
C ARG A 19 -46.73 -19.33 9.36
N ARG A 20 -46.24 -19.55 8.13
CA ARG A 20 -46.01 -18.53 7.10
C ARG A 20 -47.34 -17.90 6.65
N SER A 21 -47.37 -16.58 6.52
CA SER A 21 -48.22 -15.91 5.53
C SER A 21 -47.30 -15.17 4.55
N ILE A 22 -47.46 -15.52 3.27
CA ILE A 22 -46.75 -14.94 2.13
C ILE A 22 -47.62 -13.77 1.67
N GLN A 23 -47.11 -12.54 1.75
CA GLN A 23 -47.71 -11.40 1.06
C GLN A 23 -47.11 -11.26 -0.35
N PRO A 24 -47.93 -10.96 -1.37
CA PRO A 24 -47.45 -10.77 -2.73
C PRO A 24 -46.73 -9.43 -2.89
N SER A 25 -45.62 -9.47 -3.64
CA SER A 25 -44.78 -8.32 -3.99
C SER A 25 -45.54 -7.26 -4.81
N PRO A 26 -45.31 -5.96 -4.56
CA PRO A 26 -45.82 -4.91 -5.45
C PRO A 26 -45.03 -4.85 -6.76
N GLN A 27 -45.77 -4.56 -7.83
CA GLN A 27 -45.34 -4.55 -9.22
C GLN A 27 -44.20 -3.54 -9.49
N LEU A 28 -43.15 -4.02 -10.16
CA LEU A 28 -42.09 -3.20 -10.73
C LEU A 28 -42.65 -2.34 -11.88
N HIS A 29 -42.77 -1.04 -11.64
CA HIS A 29 -42.94 -0.04 -12.69
C HIS A 29 -41.72 -0.05 -13.62
N ARG A 30 -41.93 -0.48 -14.88
CA ARG A 30 -40.96 -0.29 -15.95
C ARG A 30 -40.94 1.19 -16.34
N SER A 31 -39.80 1.84 -16.12
CA SER A 31 -39.49 3.11 -16.78
C SER A 31 -38.94 2.85 -18.19
N PRO A 32 -39.22 3.74 -19.16
CA PRO A 32 -38.87 3.52 -20.56
C PRO A 32 -37.37 3.66 -20.82
N ALA A 33 -36.89 2.90 -21.80
CA ALA A 33 -35.53 2.94 -22.31
C ALA A 33 -35.21 4.34 -22.87
N ALA A 34 -34.18 4.98 -22.34
CA ALA A 34 -33.59 6.16 -22.95
C ALA A 34 -32.73 5.72 -24.15
N SER A 35 -33.10 6.17 -25.34
CA SER A 35 -32.26 6.10 -26.55
C SER A 35 -31.17 7.17 -26.46
N CYS A 36 -29.90 6.77 -26.44
CA CYS A 36 -28.79 7.71 -26.60
C CYS A 36 -28.57 7.99 -28.09
N ASP A 37 -28.97 9.18 -28.50
CA ASP A 37 -28.68 9.75 -29.81
C ASP A 37 -27.28 10.38 -29.83
N ARG A 38 -26.66 10.39 -31.00
CA ARG A 38 -25.26 10.80 -31.20
C ARG A 38 -25.12 12.32 -31.16
N GLY A 39 -24.20 12.81 -30.31
CA GLY A 39 -23.48 14.05 -30.55
C GLY A 39 -23.84 15.24 -29.64
N SER A 40 -22.93 15.55 -28.71
CA SER A 40 -22.29 16.87 -28.52
C SER A 40 -21.78 16.99 -27.09
N CYS A 41 -20.45 17.00 -26.93
CA CYS A 41 -19.82 17.27 -25.65
C CYS A 41 -19.71 18.79 -25.48
N ARG A 42 -20.48 19.38 -24.56
CA ARG A 42 -20.19 20.74 -24.04
C ARG A 42 -19.42 20.60 -22.73
N GLN A 43 -18.21 21.13 -22.71
CA GLN A 43 -17.42 21.38 -21.51
C GLN A 43 -18.12 22.43 -20.64
N ARG A 44 -18.52 22.03 -19.43
CA ARG A 44 -18.50 22.88 -18.24
C ARG A 44 -17.96 22.04 -17.09
N ASP A 45 -17.03 22.64 -16.35
CA ASP A 45 -16.53 22.20 -15.04
C ASP A 45 -15.53 21.03 -15.03
N GLY A 46 -14.32 21.29 -15.56
CA GLY A 46 -13.03 20.87 -14.97
C GLY A 46 -12.67 19.38 -14.75
N ASN A 47 -13.60 18.44 -14.81
CA ASN A 47 -13.35 17.03 -14.51
C ASN A 47 -13.20 16.21 -15.80
N CYS A 48 -11.99 15.72 -16.07
CA CYS A 48 -11.77 14.72 -17.12
C CYS A 48 -12.16 13.34 -16.60
N TRP A 49 -13.31 12.84 -17.04
CA TRP A 49 -13.71 11.46 -16.84
C TRP A 49 -13.18 10.61 -18.00
N PHE A 50 -12.16 9.78 -17.73
CA PHE A 50 -11.72 8.77 -18.69
C PHE A 50 -12.48 7.46 -18.44
N PHE A 51 -13.57 7.26 -19.17
CA PHE A 51 -14.14 5.92 -19.33
C PHE A 51 -13.35 5.21 -20.42
N VAL A 52 -12.32 4.45 -20.05
CA VAL A 52 -11.69 3.51 -20.98
C VAL A 52 -12.57 2.27 -21.08
N GLN A 53 -13.64 2.34 -21.88
CA GLN A 53 -14.30 1.13 -22.38
C GLN A 53 -13.51 0.62 -23.57
N GLY A 54 -13.07 -0.64 -23.49
CA GLY A 54 -12.07 -1.24 -24.37
C GLY A 54 -12.32 -1.05 -25.86
N VAL A 55 -11.28 -0.64 -26.58
CA VAL A 55 -11.23 -0.70 -28.05
C VAL A 55 -9.87 -1.21 -28.53
N ARG A 56 -9.94 -2.36 -29.18
CA ARG A 56 -9.21 -2.85 -30.36
C ARG A 56 -7.92 -2.12 -30.78
N GLU A 57 -6.87 -2.94 -30.78
CA GLU A 57 -5.56 -2.85 -31.43
C GLU A 57 -5.45 -1.85 -32.61
N MET A 58 -4.61 -0.82 -32.44
CA MET A 58 -4.13 0.04 -33.53
C MET A 58 -2.61 -0.10 -33.64
N ARG A 59 -2.14 -0.81 -34.68
CA ARG A 59 -0.73 -0.80 -35.09
C ARG A 59 -0.36 0.61 -35.59
N ARG A 60 0.61 1.25 -34.95
CA ARG A 60 1.33 2.42 -35.49
C ARG A 60 2.83 2.12 -35.56
N THR A 61 3.39 2.35 -36.74
CA THR A 61 4.81 2.24 -37.07
C THR A 61 5.58 3.48 -36.57
N ASN A 62 6.59 3.28 -35.73
CA ASN A 62 7.45 4.36 -35.26
C ASN A 62 8.59 4.67 -36.25
N LYS A 63 8.81 5.96 -36.50
CA LYS A 63 9.97 6.53 -37.19
C LYS A 63 10.89 7.13 -36.11
N PRO A 64 12.22 6.92 -36.12
CA PRO A 64 13.10 7.41 -35.06
C PRO A 64 13.46 8.90 -35.23
N PRO A 65 13.71 9.64 -34.13
CA PRO A 65 14.16 11.02 -34.19
C PRO A 65 15.66 11.15 -34.46
N ARG A 66 16.05 12.26 -35.08
CA ARG A 66 17.42 12.63 -35.46
C ARG A 66 18.19 13.24 -34.27
N ASN A 67 19.42 12.78 -34.08
CA ASN A 67 20.41 13.36 -33.17
C ASN A 67 20.91 14.73 -33.68
N HIS A 68 20.92 15.74 -32.81
CA HIS A 68 21.69 16.97 -32.99
C HIS A 68 22.77 17.06 -31.90
N SER A 69 24.03 16.84 -32.30
CA SER A 69 25.21 17.07 -31.49
C SER A 69 25.80 18.45 -31.81
N SER A 70 25.79 19.39 -30.85
CA SER A 70 26.52 20.65 -30.96
C SER A 70 27.84 20.57 -30.20
N ILE A 71 28.93 20.48 -30.96
CA ILE A 71 30.32 20.63 -30.53
C ILE A 71 30.58 22.12 -30.25
N SER A 72 31.05 22.47 -29.05
CA SER A 72 31.65 23.79 -28.78
C SER A 72 33.17 23.66 -28.61
N LYS A 73 33.87 24.55 -29.29
CA LYS A 73 35.33 24.62 -29.47
C LYS A 73 35.95 25.61 -28.49
N THR A 74 37.02 25.15 -27.83
CA THR A 74 38.34 25.79 -27.61
C THR A 74 38.49 27.29 -27.30
N GLY A 75 39.18 27.58 -26.20
CA GLY A 75 40.17 28.68 -26.04
C GLY A 75 41.11 28.32 -24.88
N ARG A 76 42.41 28.01 -25.09
CA ARG A 76 43.60 28.92 -25.11
C ARG A 76 43.58 29.92 -23.94
N THR A 77 44.62 30.23 -23.18
CA THR A 77 46.08 29.96 -23.18
C THR A 77 46.62 30.59 -21.89
N GLY A 78 47.60 29.97 -21.22
CA GLY A 78 48.26 30.59 -20.07
C GLY A 78 49.58 29.89 -19.73
N ALA A 79 50.66 30.35 -20.36
CA ALA A 79 52.03 29.88 -20.12
C ALA A 79 52.62 30.52 -18.85
N GLY A 80 53.35 29.74 -18.05
CA GLY A 80 53.93 30.20 -16.78
C GLY A 80 55.05 29.32 -16.20
N ARG A 81 56.14 29.17 -16.95
CA ARG A 81 57.56 29.12 -16.54
C ARG A 81 57.99 28.45 -15.19
N ARG A 82 58.72 27.34 -15.35
CA ARG A 82 59.98 26.87 -14.69
C ARG A 82 60.23 27.17 -13.20
N ARG A 83 60.58 26.11 -12.45
CA ARG A 83 61.95 25.86 -11.91
C ARG A 83 62.09 24.42 -11.38
N ARG A 84 63.14 23.72 -11.85
CA ARG A 84 63.62 22.42 -11.35
C ARG A 84 64.44 22.62 -10.08
N ALA A 85 64.26 21.74 -9.10
CA ALA A 85 65.28 21.38 -8.11
C ALA A 85 65.33 19.85 -8.01
N PRO A 86 66.51 19.21 -8.11
CA PRO A 86 66.69 17.78 -7.88
C PRO A 86 67.08 17.56 -6.41
N GLY A 87 66.11 17.18 -5.59
CA GLY A 87 66.33 16.77 -4.20
C GLY A 87 66.01 15.28 -4.06
N ALA A 88 67.05 14.45 -4.13
CA ALA A 88 66.98 13.04 -3.83
C ALA A 88 66.66 12.84 -2.34
N GLY A 89 65.49 12.28 -2.07
CA GLY A 89 65.09 11.79 -0.76
C GLY A 89 63.99 10.79 -0.97
N ALA A 90 64.34 9.51 -0.97
CA ALA A 90 63.39 8.41 -1.10
C ALA A 90 62.30 8.56 -0.02
N PRO A 91 61.02 8.77 -0.38
CA PRO A 91 59.97 8.70 0.59
C PRO A 91 59.84 7.23 0.98
N ALA A 92 60.12 6.94 2.24
CA ALA A 92 59.82 5.66 2.85
C ALA A 92 58.39 5.28 2.47
N LEU A 93 58.26 4.15 1.76
CA LEU A 93 57.01 3.46 1.52
C LEU A 93 56.44 3.03 2.87
N ARG A 94 55.85 3.99 3.59
CA ARG A 94 54.88 3.70 4.62
C ARG A 94 53.69 3.18 3.84
N SER A 95 53.59 1.85 3.75
CA SER A 95 52.30 1.19 3.53
C SER A 95 51.38 1.70 4.61
N ALA A 96 50.70 2.81 4.33
CA ALA A 96 49.47 3.16 4.98
C ALA A 96 48.57 1.98 4.67
N VAL A 97 48.46 1.08 5.65
CA VAL A 97 47.38 0.11 5.70
C VAL A 97 46.15 0.99 5.56
N ALA A 98 45.54 0.96 4.37
CA ALA A 98 44.21 1.49 4.18
C ALA A 98 43.36 0.64 5.10
N PHE A 99 43.21 1.10 6.35
CA PHE A 99 42.00 0.86 7.09
C PHE A 99 40.94 1.51 6.20
N GLU A 100 40.43 0.72 5.26
CA GLU A 100 39.09 0.92 4.76
C GLU A 100 38.30 1.22 6.02
N SER A 101 37.77 2.45 6.12
CA SER A 101 36.77 2.77 7.13
C SER A 101 35.83 1.59 7.07
N LEU A 102 35.87 0.76 8.12
CA LEU A 102 34.94 -0.32 8.33
C LEU A 102 33.60 0.40 8.33
N GLU A 103 33.02 0.55 7.13
CA GLU A 103 31.71 1.11 6.98
C GLU A 103 30.87 0.34 7.97
N LEU A 104 30.07 1.07 8.73
CA LEU A 104 29.09 0.49 9.62
C LEU A 104 28.18 -0.38 8.75
N ARG A 105 28.59 -1.63 8.49
CA ARG A 105 27.74 -2.69 8.00
C ARG A 105 26.88 -2.98 9.19
N GLN A 106 25.86 -2.15 9.35
CA GLN A 106 24.76 -2.39 10.25
C GLN A 106 24.25 -3.76 9.84
N LEU A 107 24.61 -4.77 10.62
CA LEU A 107 24.09 -6.12 10.42
C LEU A 107 22.59 -5.97 10.61
N MET A 108 21.84 -6.14 9.51
CA MET A 108 20.38 -6.21 9.58
C MET A 108 20.04 -7.39 10.49
N ALA A 109 19.61 -7.09 11.72
CA ALA A 109 19.20 -8.13 12.63
C ALA A 109 17.77 -8.55 12.30
N THR A 110 17.46 -9.82 12.54
CA THR A 110 16.09 -10.32 12.46
C THR A 110 15.50 -10.33 13.86
N VAL A 111 14.40 -9.61 14.04
CA VAL A 111 13.59 -9.58 15.27
C VAL A 111 12.35 -10.41 15.03
N ASN A 112 12.26 -11.60 15.62
CA ASN A 112 11.11 -12.47 15.45
C ASN A 112 10.00 -12.07 16.43
N VAL A 113 8.79 -11.82 15.94
CA VAL A 113 7.66 -11.41 16.80
C VAL A 113 7.29 -12.47 17.85
N ASN A 114 7.57 -13.74 17.58
CA ASN A 114 7.31 -14.84 18.50
C ASN A 114 8.19 -14.77 19.76
N ASP A 115 9.40 -14.20 19.66
CA ASP A 115 10.29 -14.03 20.82
C ASP A 115 9.75 -12.99 21.81
N TYR A 116 8.74 -12.21 21.40
CA TYR A 116 8.05 -11.21 22.21
C TYR A 116 6.66 -11.69 22.67
N GLY A 117 6.33 -12.96 22.45
CA GLY A 117 5.11 -13.60 22.95
C GLY A 117 3.95 -13.69 21.95
N ALA A 118 4.12 -13.21 20.71
CA ALA A 118 3.10 -13.35 19.68
C ALA A 118 2.99 -14.84 19.28
N THR A 119 1.78 -15.39 19.31
CA THR A 119 1.54 -16.83 19.11
C THR A 119 0.48 -17.03 18.03
N PRO A 120 0.88 -17.36 16.78
CA PRO A 120 -0.09 -17.49 15.72
C PRO A 120 -1.03 -18.69 15.96
N ASN A 121 -2.29 -18.52 15.56
CA ASN A 121 -3.38 -19.49 15.62
C ASN A 121 -3.89 -19.84 17.02
N ASP A 122 -3.61 -19.03 18.05
CA ASP A 122 -4.17 -19.25 19.39
C ASP A 122 -5.50 -18.48 19.64
N GLY A 123 -5.89 -17.63 18.69
CA GLY A 123 -7.11 -16.81 18.74
C GLY A 123 -7.06 -15.67 19.77
N ARG A 124 -5.89 -15.39 20.34
CA ARG A 124 -5.66 -14.27 21.26
C ARG A 124 -5.06 -13.10 20.52
N ASP A 125 -5.28 -11.91 21.07
CA ASP A 125 -4.73 -10.68 20.52
C ASP A 125 -3.19 -10.63 20.68
N ASP A 126 -2.49 -10.57 19.54
CA ASP A 126 -1.04 -10.53 19.42
C ASP A 126 -0.48 -9.10 19.34
N SER A 127 -1.33 -8.07 19.24
CA SER A 127 -0.90 -6.70 18.95
C SER A 127 0.14 -6.17 19.95
N ALA A 128 -0.03 -6.42 21.24
CA ALA A 128 0.89 -5.95 22.26
C ALA A 128 2.30 -6.57 22.14
N ALA A 129 2.36 -7.87 21.85
CA ALA A 129 3.60 -8.61 21.66
C ALA A 129 4.32 -8.18 20.36
N ILE A 130 3.58 -8.06 19.27
CA ILE A 130 4.12 -7.59 17.98
C ILE A 130 4.64 -6.16 18.12
N ASN A 131 3.89 -5.26 18.74
CA ASN A 131 4.35 -3.89 18.99
C ASN A 131 5.58 -3.86 19.93
N ALA A 132 5.74 -4.81 20.84
CA ALA A 132 6.96 -4.94 21.64
C ALA A 132 8.17 -5.32 20.77
N ALA A 133 8.02 -6.25 19.83
CA ALA A 133 9.05 -6.60 18.86
C ALA A 133 9.43 -5.39 17.99
N ILE A 134 8.43 -4.65 17.47
CA ILE A 134 8.67 -3.43 16.68
C ILE A 134 9.44 -2.40 17.51
N ARG A 135 9.06 -2.19 18.77
CA ARG A 135 9.74 -1.24 19.65
C ARG A 135 11.19 -1.63 19.96
N ALA A 136 11.47 -2.92 20.04
CA ALA A 136 12.81 -3.45 20.31
C ALA A 136 13.72 -3.49 19.08
N SER A 137 13.16 -3.42 17.87
CA SER A 137 13.92 -3.37 16.62
C SER A 137 14.69 -2.06 16.44
N ASN A 138 15.87 -2.15 15.84
CA ASN A 138 16.70 -1.02 15.45
C ASN A 138 16.41 -0.61 13.99
N ALA A 139 16.95 0.54 13.58
CA ALA A 139 16.91 0.96 12.18
C ALA A 139 17.48 -0.14 11.27
N GLY A 140 16.88 -0.34 10.10
CA GLY A 140 17.31 -1.38 9.14
C GLY A 140 17.01 -2.83 9.53
N ASP A 141 16.46 -3.11 10.72
CA ASP A 141 16.14 -4.48 11.13
C ASP A 141 14.94 -5.05 10.34
N ILE A 142 14.91 -6.39 10.27
CA ILE A 142 13.77 -7.14 9.76
C ILE A 142 12.91 -7.58 10.95
N ILE A 143 11.67 -7.10 10.99
CA ILE A 143 10.63 -7.61 11.89
C ILE A 143 9.99 -8.80 11.20
N GLN A 144 10.36 -10.01 11.63
CA GLN A 144 9.98 -11.26 11.02
C GLN A 144 8.77 -11.88 11.72
N PHE A 145 7.76 -12.20 10.92
CA PHE A 145 6.58 -12.94 11.35
C PHE A 145 6.72 -14.41 10.96
N GLY A 146 6.39 -15.31 11.89
CA GLY A 146 6.24 -16.74 11.63
C GLY A 146 5.05 -17.04 10.71
N SER A 147 4.94 -18.29 10.26
CA SER A 147 3.78 -18.75 9.51
C SER A 147 2.57 -18.91 10.44
N GLY A 148 1.36 -18.67 9.93
CA GLY A 148 0.11 -18.80 10.70
C GLY A 148 -0.64 -17.48 10.82
N THR A 149 -1.74 -17.49 11.58
CA THR A 149 -2.63 -16.33 11.72
C THR A 149 -2.43 -15.65 13.06
N TYR A 150 -1.97 -14.41 13.05
CA TYR A 150 -1.90 -13.54 14.21
C TYR A 150 -3.20 -12.73 14.31
N THR A 151 -3.78 -12.65 15.50
CA THR A 151 -4.99 -11.85 15.73
C THR A 151 -4.57 -10.45 16.11
N ILE A 152 -5.00 -9.45 15.37
CA ILE A 152 -4.61 -8.05 15.56
C ILE A 152 -5.82 -7.32 16.17
N GLY A 153 -5.75 -7.09 17.48
CA GLY A 153 -6.75 -6.32 18.21
C GLY A 153 -6.46 -4.83 18.21
N GLU A 154 -5.23 -4.38 17.99
CA GLU A 154 -4.85 -2.98 17.91
C GLU A 154 -3.88 -2.76 16.76
N ASP A 155 -3.92 -1.56 16.19
CA ASP A 155 -3.04 -1.14 15.11
C ASP A 155 -1.57 -1.37 15.48
N LEU A 156 -0.82 -1.90 14.52
CA LEU A 156 0.62 -2.09 14.63
C LEU A 156 1.31 -0.79 14.22
N GLU A 157 1.99 -0.16 15.18
CA GLU A 157 2.60 1.15 14.99
C GLU A 157 3.94 1.00 14.27
N ALA A 158 3.93 1.21 12.95
CA ALA A 158 5.12 1.04 12.16
C ALA A 158 6.20 2.08 12.53
N ARG A 159 7.45 1.64 12.51
CA ARG A 159 8.65 2.44 12.70
C ARG A 159 9.43 2.45 11.41
N GLY A 160 9.98 3.62 11.11
CA GLY A 160 10.67 3.89 9.86
C GLY A 160 12.13 3.43 9.87
N GLU A 161 12.97 4.22 9.21
CA GLU A 161 14.44 4.08 9.23
C GLU A 161 14.93 2.78 8.57
N GLY A 162 14.27 2.36 7.49
CA GLY A 162 14.66 1.21 6.69
C GLY A 162 14.21 -0.13 7.24
N ARG A 163 13.31 -0.15 8.24
CA ARG A 163 12.77 -1.39 8.80
C ARG A 163 11.90 -2.13 7.78
N ILE A 164 11.97 -3.46 7.85
CA ILE A 164 11.23 -4.37 6.95
C ILE A 164 10.30 -5.25 7.78
N TYR A 165 9.00 -5.19 7.47
CA TYR A 165 7.94 -6.02 8.03
C TYR A 165 7.71 -7.21 7.08
N GLN A 166 8.06 -8.42 7.53
CA GLN A 166 8.16 -9.56 6.63
C GLN A 166 7.49 -10.82 7.16
N GLY A 167 6.57 -11.40 6.37
CA GLY A 167 6.08 -12.75 6.60
C GLY A 167 7.05 -13.84 6.16
N SER A 168 7.01 -15.00 6.80
CA SER A 168 7.83 -16.18 6.44
C SER A 168 7.16 -17.09 5.42
N GLY A 169 6.03 -16.65 4.84
CA GLY A 169 5.16 -17.42 3.96
C GLY A 169 3.93 -17.91 4.72
N ASN A 170 2.74 -17.73 4.13
CA ASN A 170 1.44 -18.00 4.76
C ASN A 170 1.25 -17.30 6.13
N THR A 171 1.90 -16.16 6.34
CA THR A 171 1.67 -15.29 7.50
C THR A 171 0.41 -14.48 7.26
N THR A 172 -0.61 -14.68 8.09
CA THR A 172 -1.83 -13.85 8.09
C THR A 172 -1.84 -12.94 9.30
N LEU A 173 -2.01 -11.64 9.07
CA LEU A 173 -2.36 -10.67 10.10
C LEU A 173 -3.85 -10.40 9.98
N GLN A 174 -4.63 -10.83 10.96
CA GLN A 174 -6.09 -10.73 10.93
C GLN A 174 -6.57 -9.63 11.85
N ALA A 175 -7.03 -8.51 11.29
CA ALA A 175 -7.61 -7.43 12.06
C ALA A 175 -8.95 -7.84 12.66
N THR A 176 -9.13 -7.56 13.94
CA THR A 176 -10.42 -7.66 14.64
C THR A 176 -11.05 -6.29 14.85
N ARG A 177 -10.28 -5.20 14.72
CA ARG A 177 -10.69 -3.80 14.61
C ARG A 177 -9.56 -2.97 14.02
N GLY A 178 -9.86 -1.77 13.54
CA GLY A 178 -8.83 -0.84 13.07
C GLY A 178 -8.08 -1.30 11.82
N TYR A 179 -6.98 -0.61 11.52
CA TYR A 179 -6.03 -1.02 10.50
C TYR A 179 -5.02 -2.01 11.09
N ILE A 180 -4.48 -2.91 10.26
CA ILE A 180 -3.40 -3.79 10.72
C ILE A 180 -2.15 -2.96 10.99
N PHE A 181 -1.77 -2.07 10.07
CA PHE A 181 -0.65 -1.15 10.27
C PHE A 181 -1.10 0.29 10.23
N HIS A 182 -0.61 1.07 11.19
CA HIS A 182 -0.62 2.53 11.15
C HIS A 182 0.80 3.03 10.90
N VAL A 183 0.99 3.81 9.83
CA VAL A 183 2.29 4.19 9.29
C VAL A 183 2.44 5.71 9.26
N ALA A 184 3.00 6.26 10.33
CA ALA A 184 3.28 7.69 10.47
C ALA A 184 4.75 8.06 10.23
N VAL A 185 5.49 7.20 9.54
CA VAL A 185 6.96 7.26 9.39
C VAL A 185 7.40 7.20 7.93
N ASP A 186 8.68 7.49 7.67
CA ASP A 186 9.33 7.30 6.37
C ASP A 186 10.19 6.03 6.37
N ASN A 187 10.52 5.51 5.17
CA ASN A 187 11.47 4.41 4.99
C ASN A 187 10.99 3.12 5.69
N ALA A 188 9.85 2.57 5.27
CA ALA A 188 9.33 1.30 5.76
C ALA A 188 8.96 0.39 4.58
N THR A 189 9.22 -0.90 4.73
CA THR A 189 8.89 -1.92 3.73
C THR A 189 7.98 -2.99 4.32
N PHE A 190 6.91 -3.36 3.62
CA PHE A 190 5.96 -4.41 4.00
C PHE A 190 5.92 -5.47 2.90
N ARG A 191 6.22 -6.73 3.24
CA ARG A 191 6.26 -7.80 2.24
C ARG A 191 5.93 -9.19 2.73
N ASN A 192 5.43 -10.03 1.83
CA ASN A 192 5.12 -11.44 2.06
C ASN A 192 4.08 -11.66 3.17
N LEU A 193 3.16 -10.71 3.36
CA LEU A 193 2.09 -10.77 4.35
C LEU A 193 0.74 -11.01 3.67
N ILE A 194 -0.15 -11.72 4.37
CA ILE A 194 -1.58 -11.74 4.10
C ILE A 194 -2.24 -10.81 5.12
N LEU A 195 -2.82 -9.71 4.66
CA LEU A 195 -3.53 -8.73 5.47
C LEU A 195 -5.03 -9.01 5.37
N ASP A 196 -5.62 -9.59 6.41
CA ASP A 196 -7.04 -9.97 6.46
C ASP A 196 -7.84 -8.96 7.30
N GLY A 197 -8.55 -8.07 6.60
CA GLY A 197 -9.22 -6.90 7.17
C GLY A 197 -8.69 -5.58 6.57
N PRO A 198 -8.85 -4.44 7.28
CA PRO A 198 -8.26 -3.18 6.85
C PRO A 198 -6.74 -3.26 6.93
N GLY A 199 -6.05 -3.02 5.83
CA GLY A 199 -4.62 -3.36 5.70
C GLY A 199 -3.71 -2.31 6.33
N ILE A 200 -3.28 -1.35 5.52
CA ILE A 200 -2.28 -0.36 5.90
C ILE A 200 -2.87 1.04 5.78
N GLN A 201 -2.87 1.80 6.88
CA GLN A 201 -3.12 3.22 6.86
C GLN A 201 -1.82 3.99 6.99
N ILE A 202 -1.64 4.95 6.10
CA ILE A 202 -0.45 5.80 6.02
C ILE A 202 -0.91 7.24 6.22
N GLU A 203 -0.62 7.77 7.39
CA GLU A 203 -0.96 9.14 7.73
C GLU A 203 0.13 9.79 8.55
N ARG A 204 0.40 11.06 8.29
CA ARG A 204 1.34 11.85 9.08
C ARG A 204 0.59 12.91 9.87
N ALA A 205 0.67 12.82 11.20
CA ALA A 205 0.18 13.89 12.07
C ALA A 205 0.87 15.22 11.69
N GLY A 206 0.07 16.26 11.45
CA GLY A 206 0.56 17.57 10.99
C GLY A 206 0.71 17.71 9.47
N GLY A 207 0.36 16.67 8.70
CA GLY A 207 0.37 16.68 7.24
C GLY A 207 1.74 16.36 6.62
N GLY A 208 1.81 16.52 5.29
CA GLY A 208 2.98 16.17 4.50
C GLY A 208 3.06 14.68 4.13
N MET A 209 3.72 14.40 3.00
CA MET A 209 3.78 13.05 2.44
C MET A 209 4.74 12.15 3.24
N ASN A 210 4.34 10.89 3.41
CA ASN A 210 5.26 9.83 3.83
C ASN A 210 6.12 9.43 2.63
N SER A 211 7.41 9.18 2.88
CA SER A 211 8.42 8.96 1.86
C SER A 211 9.04 7.57 1.93
N ASN A 212 9.39 7.01 0.79
CA ASN A 212 10.09 5.73 0.68
C ASN A 212 9.32 4.59 1.36
N ILE A 213 8.01 4.54 1.13
CA ILE A 213 7.16 3.43 1.57
C ILE A 213 7.10 2.39 0.48
N VAL A 214 7.42 1.14 0.83
CA VAL A 214 7.38 0.01 -0.09
C VAL A 214 6.36 -1.00 0.41
N ILE A 215 5.34 -1.27 -0.39
CA ILE A 215 4.34 -2.31 -0.14
C ILE A 215 4.45 -3.30 -1.28
N ASP A 216 5.08 -4.43 -1.03
CA ASP A 216 5.48 -5.37 -2.09
C ASP A 216 5.13 -6.82 -1.78
N ASN A 217 4.57 -7.54 -2.76
CA ASN A 217 4.29 -8.97 -2.65
C ASN A 217 3.44 -9.35 -1.43
N ASN A 218 2.35 -8.61 -1.19
CA ASN A 218 1.37 -8.91 -0.15
C ASN A 218 0.03 -9.35 -0.75
N GLU A 219 -0.77 -10.07 0.04
CA GLU A 219 -2.17 -10.34 -0.25
C GLU A 219 -3.06 -9.52 0.70
N PHE A 220 -3.93 -8.68 0.16
CA PHE A 220 -4.94 -7.93 0.90
C PHE A 220 -6.30 -8.59 0.74
N ARG A 221 -6.92 -9.00 1.84
CA ARG A 221 -8.31 -9.50 1.90
C ARG A 221 -9.15 -8.43 2.56
N VAL A 222 -9.63 -7.47 1.76
CA VAL A 222 -10.24 -6.23 2.25
C VAL A 222 -11.72 -6.47 2.61
N ARG A 223 -11.95 -7.30 3.62
CA ARG A 223 -13.30 -7.64 4.09
C ARG A 223 -13.97 -6.41 4.68
N SER A 224 -15.30 -6.34 4.51
CA SER A 224 -16.10 -5.27 5.08
C SER A 224 -16.09 -5.39 6.60
N TYR A 225 -15.32 -4.54 7.26
CA TYR A 225 -15.36 -4.37 8.70
C TYR A 225 -16.30 -3.20 8.98
N ARG A 226 -17.32 -3.40 9.82
CA ARG A 226 -18.12 -2.25 10.25
C ARG A 226 -17.34 -1.54 11.34
N ALA A 227 -16.81 -0.35 11.04
CA ALA A 227 -16.16 0.45 12.07
C ALA A 227 -17.16 0.74 13.21
N PRO A 228 -16.71 0.94 14.47
CA PRO A 228 -17.60 1.24 15.59
C PRO A 228 -18.49 2.47 15.35
N ASN A 229 -18.01 3.44 14.57
CA ASN A 229 -18.76 4.64 14.17
C ASN A 229 -19.74 4.39 13.00
N GLY A 230 -19.86 3.15 12.52
CA GLY A 230 -20.72 2.76 11.40
C GLY A 230 -20.14 3.04 10.01
N SER A 231 -18.90 3.53 9.93
CA SER A 231 -18.17 3.70 8.68
C SER A 231 -17.87 2.35 8.02
N TRP A 232 -17.93 2.32 6.68
CA TRP A 232 -17.61 1.16 5.84
C TRP A 232 -16.39 1.40 4.94
N TRP A 233 -15.70 2.53 5.15
CA TRP A 233 -14.63 3.03 4.28
C TRP A 233 -13.26 2.41 4.61
N TRP A 234 -13.17 1.08 4.56
CA TRP A 234 -11.88 0.42 4.75
C TRP A 234 -11.26 0.09 3.40
N ASN A 235 -9.98 0.41 3.27
CA ASN A 235 -9.18 0.16 2.09
C ASN A 235 -8.10 -0.89 2.39
N GLY A 236 -7.58 -1.53 1.35
CA GLY A 236 -6.41 -2.39 1.50
C GLY A 236 -5.18 -1.56 1.88
N VAL A 237 -4.93 -0.50 1.11
CA VAL A 237 -3.95 0.54 1.43
C VAL A 237 -4.65 1.89 1.40
N GLU A 238 -4.55 2.65 2.49
CA GLU A 238 -5.00 4.03 2.59
C GLU A 238 -3.81 4.95 2.83
N PHE A 239 -3.68 6.05 2.07
CA PHE A 239 -2.74 7.12 2.40
C PHE A 239 -3.41 8.49 2.39
N THR A 240 -3.56 9.11 3.56
CA THR A 240 -4.35 10.35 3.71
C THR A 240 -3.53 11.62 3.53
N THR A 241 -2.22 11.55 3.76
CA THR A 241 -1.30 12.69 3.67
C THR A 241 -0.36 12.65 2.46
N GLY A 242 -0.51 11.61 1.63
CA GLY A 242 0.25 11.40 0.40
C GLY A 242 1.52 10.59 0.55
N LEU A 243 2.02 10.16 -0.61
CA LEU A 243 3.19 9.32 -0.74
C LEU A 243 4.23 9.95 -1.65
N ARG A 244 5.50 9.92 -1.23
CA ARG A 244 6.64 10.37 -2.02
C ARG A 244 7.67 9.25 -2.22
N ASN A 245 8.21 9.09 -3.42
CA ASN A 245 9.25 8.09 -3.71
C ASN A 245 8.85 6.68 -3.23
N SER A 246 7.58 6.32 -3.41
CA SER A 246 6.99 5.13 -2.83
C SER A 246 6.51 4.18 -3.92
N GLN A 247 6.31 2.91 -3.54
CA GLN A 247 5.84 1.89 -4.46
C GLN A 247 4.85 0.94 -3.80
N ILE A 248 3.79 0.61 -4.55
CA ILE A 248 2.81 -0.41 -4.20
C ILE A 248 2.81 -1.42 -5.35
N THR A 249 3.53 -2.53 -5.18
CA THR A 249 3.86 -3.44 -6.28
C THR A 249 3.61 -4.91 -5.98
N ASN A 250 3.28 -5.69 -7.02
CA ASN A 250 3.19 -7.15 -6.92
C ASN A 250 2.19 -7.63 -5.83
N ASN A 251 1.21 -6.80 -5.47
CA ASN A 251 0.24 -7.17 -4.44
C ASN A 251 -1.03 -7.74 -5.06
N ARG A 252 -1.76 -8.54 -4.28
CA ARG A 252 -3.03 -9.12 -4.66
C ARG A 252 -4.13 -8.64 -3.73
N PHE A 253 -5.06 -7.86 -4.24
CA PHE A 253 -6.24 -7.36 -3.53
C PHE A 253 -7.45 -8.22 -3.89
N THR A 254 -8.07 -8.82 -2.88
CA THR A 254 -9.25 -9.67 -3.05
C THR A 254 -10.36 -9.28 -2.09
N SER A 255 -11.58 -9.65 -2.46
CA SER A 255 -12.77 -9.48 -1.61
C SER A 255 -12.93 -8.03 -1.14
N ILE A 256 -12.74 -7.07 -2.04
CA ILE A 256 -12.75 -5.62 -1.74
C ILE A 256 -14.19 -5.20 -1.41
N ALA A 257 -14.60 -5.50 -0.19
CA ALA A 257 -15.95 -5.29 0.32
C ALA A 257 -16.06 -3.97 1.11
N GLY A 258 -14.94 -3.27 1.32
CA GLY A 258 -14.90 -1.85 1.62
C GLY A 258 -15.03 -1.01 0.34
N ASP A 259 -14.32 0.13 0.30
CA ASP A 259 -14.44 1.06 -0.84
C ASP A 259 -13.44 0.72 -1.95
N ASN A 260 -12.13 0.70 -1.63
CA ASN A 260 -11.07 0.53 -2.62
C ASN A 260 -10.01 -0.51 -2.20
N GLY A 261 -9.33 -1.10 -3.18
CA GLY A 261 -8.08 -1.83 -2.92
C GLY A 261 -7.00 -0.87 -2.44
N ILE A 262 -6.78 0.21 -3.19
CA ILE A 262 -5.89 1.32 -2.84
C ILE A 262 -6.69 2.62 -2.89
N PHE A 263 -6.61 3.41 -1.84
CA PHE A 263 -7.17 4.75 -1.75
C PHE A 263 -6.12 5.73 -1.27
N GLY A 264 -6.08 6.94 -1.82
CA GLY A 264 -5.31 7.99 -1.16
C GLY A 264 -5.26 9.33 -1.86
N TYR A 265 -4.74 10.30 -1.10
CA TYR A 265 -4.59 11.68 -1.55
C TYR A 265 -3.13 11.99 -1.79
N TYR A 266 -2.85 12.74 -2.84
CA TYR A 266 -1.53 13.30 -3.16
C TYR A 266 -0.40 12.29 -3.41
N TRP A 267 0.48 12.61 -4.35
CA TRP A 267 1.63 11.76 -4.67
C TRP A 267 2.80 12.55 -5.24
N ASP A 268 4.02 12.07 -5.04
CA ASP A 268 5.22 12.63 -5.66
C ASP A 268 6.21 11.51 -5.96
N ASN A 269 6.30 11.08 -7.23
CA ASN A 269 7.08 9.90 -7.61
C ASN A 269 6.53 8.62 -6.95
N LEU A 270 5.27 8.29 -7.25
CA LEU A 270 4.57 7.10 -6.77
C LEU A 270 4.41 6.10 -7.91
N ARG A 271 4.76 4.83 -7.66
CA ARG A 271 4.52 3.72 -8.59
C ARG A 271 3.50 2.74 -8.03
N ILE A 272 2.46 2.45 -8.79
CA ILE A 272 1.48 1.40 -8.49
C ILE A 272 1.50 0.41 -9.66
N ALA A 273 2.19 -0.72 -9.49
CA ALA A 273 2.44 -1.62 -10.62
C ALA A 273 2.33 -3.11 -10.31
N ASN A 274 1.96 -3.90 -11.32
CA ASN A 274 1.88 -5.36 -11.22
C ASN A 274 0.98 -5.87 -10.09
N ASN A 275 -0.07 -5.11 -9.73
CA ASN A 275 -1.03 -5.56 -8.72
C ASN A 275 -2.23 -6.26 -9.38
N GLU A 276 -2.83 -7.20 -8.66
CA GLU A 276 -4.04 -7.91 -9.06
C GLU A 276 -5.21 -7.47 -8.17
N PHE A 277 -6.32 -7.00 -8.75
CA PHE A 277 -7.51 -6.56 -8.03
C PHE A 277 -8.71 -7.41 -8.44
N LEU A 278 -9.23 -8.20 -7.51
CA LEU A 278 -10.27 -9.19 -7.75
C LEU A 278 -11.49 -9.01 -6.84
N ASN A 279 -12.68 -9.20 -7.41
CA ASN A 279 -13.94 -9.38 -6.66
C ASN A 279 -14.17 -8.26 -5.64
N GLY A 280 -14.51 -7.07 -6.13
CA GLY A 280 -14.42 -5.87 -5.31
C GLY A 280 -15.36 -4.75 -5.71
N ASN A 281 -15.38 -3.69 -4.90
CA ASN A 281 -16.03 -2.45 -5.28
C ASN A 281 -15.18 -1.69 -6.32
N GLU A 282 -13.98 -1.29 -5.95
CA GLU A 282 -13.08 -0.49 -6.78
C GLU A 282 -11.61 -0.85 -6.55
N GLY A 283 -10.77 -0.73 -7.59
CA GLY A 283 -9.36 -1.11 -7.54
C GLY A 283 -8.49 -0.03 -6.89
N ILE A 284 -8.20 1.02 -7.64
CA ILE A 284 -7.33 2.14 -7.25
C ILE A 284 -8.14 3.44 -7.33
N HIS A 285 -8.12 4.23 -6.26
CA HIS A 285 -8.67 5.58 -6.23
C HIS A 285 -7.61 6.55 -5.72
N VAL A 286 -7.16 7.47 -6.56
CA VAL A 286 -6.21 8.50 -6.17
C VAL A 286 -6.74 9.90 -6.49
N ILE A 287 -6.58 10.81 -5.53
CA ILE A 287 -7.17 12.15 -5.59
C ILE A 287 -6.10 13.22 -5.34
N ASP A 288 -6.08 14.28 -6.15
CA ASP A 288 -5.33 15.50 -5.87
C ASP A 288 -6.26 16.72 -5.84
N HIS A 289 -6.33 17.37 -4.68
CA HIS A 289 -7.12 18.60 -4.47
C HIS A 289 -6.35 19.91 -4.66
N SER A 290 -5.05 19.87 -5.00
CA SER A 290 -4.17 21.04 -4.84
C SER A 290 -3.05 21.19 -5.88
N ASP A 291 -3.07 20.44 -6.99
CA ASP A 291 -2.02 20.41 -8.03
C ASP A 291 -0.59 20.18 -7.49
N ASN A 292 -0.48 19.63 -6.29
CA ASN A 292 0.81 19.36 -5.66
C ASN A 292 1.39 18.02 -6.13
N SER A 293 0.56 17.19 -6.74
CA SER A 293 0.92 15.82 -7.05
C SER A 293 1.66 15.70 -8.38
N ARG A 294 2.65 14.82 -8.46
CA ARG A 294 3.48 14.69 -9.65
C ARG A 294 4.08 13.30 -9.81
N ASN A 295 4.38 12.92 -11.04
CA ASN A 295 5.11 11.71 -11.40
C ASN A 295 4.45 10.44 -10.84
N LEU A 296 3.15 10.25 -11.14
CA LEU A 296 2.45 9.00 -10.84
C LEU A 296 2.58 8.04 -12.01
N LEU A 297 2.96 6.79 -11.73
CA LEU A 297 2.96 5.71 -12.68
C LEU A 297 2.04 4.59 -12.20
N ILE A 298 0.94 4.37 -12.91
CA ILE A 298 0.04 3.21 -12.71
C ILE A 298 0.16 2.29 -13.92
N GLU A 299 0.80 1.14 -13.77
CA GLU A 299 1.08 0.26 -14.91
C GLU A 299 0.95 -1.23 -14.61
N GLN A 300 0.60 -2.01 -15.63
CA GLN A 300 0.66 -3.47 -15.57
C GLN A 300 -0.19 -4.09 -14.44
N ASN A 301 -1.23 -3.39 -13.99
CA ASN A 301 -2.17 -3.94 -13.02
C ASN A 301 -3.28 -4.72 -13.74
N TYR A 302 -3.81 -5.75 -13.08
CA TYR A 302 -4.92 -6.57 -13.56
C TYR A 302 -6.15 -6.34 -12.68
N PHE A 303 -7.29 -6.04 -13.30
CA PHE A 303 -8.56 -5.78 -12.64
C PHE A 303 -9.60 -6.78 -13.15
N ALA A 304 -10.29 -7.48 -12.26
CA ALA A 304 -11.38 -8.37 -12.65
C ALA A 304 -12.50 -8.42 -11.61
N TYR A 305 -13.74 -8.51 -12.10
CA TYR A 305 -14.94 -8.65 -11.25
C TYR A 305 -15.11 -7.51 -10.23
N LEU A 306 -14.79 -6.28 -10.63
CA LEU A 306 -15.07 -5.07 -9.84
C LEU A 306 -16.47 -4.54 -10.15
N ARG A 307 -17.14 -3.97 -9.14
CA ARG A 307 -18.51 -3.43 -9.25
C ARG A 307 -18.54 -2.02 -9.81
N ARG A 308 -17.53 -1.21 -9.53
CA ARG A 308 -17.36 0.15 -10.04
C ARG A 308 -16.30 0.17 -11.14
N MET A 309 -15.08 0.57 -10.79
CA MET A 309 -14.01 0.89 -11.72
C MET A 309 -12.68 0.29 -11.26
N GLY A 310 -11.78 0.02 -12.21
CA GLY A 310 -10.44 -0.45 -11.86
C GLY A 310 -9.56 0.69 -11.35
N ILE A 311 -9.61 1.86 -12.01
CA ILE A 311 -8.81 3.04 -11.65
C ILE A 311 -9.69 4.28 -11.69
N GLU A 312 -9.86 4.95 -10.57
CA GLU A 312 -10.38 6.31 -10.43
C GLU A 312 -9.22 7.27 -10.16
N TYR A 313 -9.04 8.22 -11.08
CA TYR A 313 -8.09 9.32 -10.96
C TYR A 313 -8.88 10.61 -10.91
N GLN A 314 -8.83 11.33 -9.79
CA GLN A 314 -9.61 12.54 -9.59
C GLN A 314 -8.74 13.75 -9.26
N GLY A 315 -9.03 14.86 -9.93
CA GLY A 315 -8.42 16.15 -9.64
C GLY A 315 -7.12 16.41 -10.41
N GLY A 316 -6.20 17.11 -9.75
CA GLY A 316 -4.95 17.62 -10.31
C GLY A 316 -3.89 16.56 -10.54
N GLY A 317 -2.68 17.01 -10.88
CA GLY A 317 -1.48 16.19 -10.93
C GLY A 317 -0.70 16.29 -12.24
N HIS A 318 0.62 16.31 -12.14
CA HIS A 318 1.53 16.46 -13.28
C HIS A 318 2.27 15.17 -13.61
N ASN A 319 2.53 14.93 -14.90
CA ASN A 319 3.29 13.77 -15.37
C ASN A 319 2.72 12.43 -14.86
N THR A 320 1.39 12.31 -14.83
CA THR A 320 0.71 11.05 -14.54
C THR A 320 0.70 10.17 -15.80
N ILE A 321 1.16 8.93 -15.66
CA ILE A 321 1.15 7.92 -16.71
C ILE A 321 0.33 6.73 -16.22
N ILE A 322 -0.69 6.37 -16.99
CA ILE A 322 -1.49 5.16 -16.79
C ILE A 322 -1.36 4.32 -18.06
N GLN A 323 -0.68 3.18 -17.99
CA GLN A 323 -0.33 2.37 -19.17
C GLN A 323 -0.39 0.87 -18.90
N ASP A 324 -0.62 0.07 -19.94
CA ASP A 324 -0.50 -1.40 -19.88
C ASP A 324 -1.31 -2.10 -18.77
N ASN A 325 -2.42 -1.50 -18.32
CA ASN A 325 -3.33 -2.12 -17.35
C ASN A 325 -4.36 -3.00 -18.06
N PHE A 326 -4.74 -4.11 -17.44
CA PHE A 326 -5.64 -5.12 -17.98
C PHE A 326 -6.97 -5.15 -17.20
N TYR A 327 -8.08 -5.25 -17.92
CA TYR A 327 -9.45 -5.26 -17.40
C TYR A 327 -10.25 -6.44 -17.94
#